data_AF-A0A7X7BSD0-F1
#
_entry.id   AF-A0A7X7BSD0-F1
#
_cell.length_a   1.000
_cell.length_b   1.000
_cell.length_c   1.000
_cell.angle_alpha   90.00
_cell.angle_beta   90.00
_cell.angle_gamma   90.00
#
_symmetry.space_group_name_H-M   'P 1'
#
loop_
_entity.id
_entity.type
_entity.pdbx_description
1 polymer ?
#
loop_
_entity_poly.entity_id
_entity_poly.type
_entity_poly.pdbx_seq_one_letter_code
_entity_poly.pdbx_strand_id
1 'polypeptide(L)'
;VLELEKMGFEVEASHHETAPGQHEIDFKYADVIEACDNIQTFKLVVKTIARKHGLHATFMAKPLYGIAGSGMHCNMSLFKGKENAFFNEEGDRQLSKTAYQFMAGLLDHARAFTAVCNPTVNSYKRLVPGFEAPVYVAWSGHNRSPLIRIPEARGLSTRLELRSVDPTANPYLAMAVLLEAGLDGIRRELTPPPAVDRNIYVMTEEEREAAQIYDLPSTIHNAIKALRKDPVMIDALGQHIYGNFNEAKRMEWAAYRQTVSEWEREQYLELY
;
A
#
# COMPACT_ATOMS: atom_id res chain seq x y z
N VAL A 1 4.70 21.08 -8.74
CA VAL A 1 3.84 21.06 -9.93
C VAL A 1 4.59 21.52 -11.17
N LEU A 2 4.89 22.82 -11.34
CA LEU A 2 5.49 23.36 -12.57
C LEU A 2 6.77 22.65 -13.08
N GLU A 3 7.66 22.24 -12.19
CA GLU A 3 8.89 21.53 -12.59
C GLU A 3 8.62 20.10 -13.09
N LEU A 4 7.59 19.43 -12.56
CA LEU A 4 7.17 18.10 -13.03
C LEU A 4 6.52 18.21 -14.42
N GLU A 5 5.68 19.22 -14.65
CA GLU A 5 5.04 19.45 -15.95
C GLU A 5 6.07 19.74 -17.05
N LYS A 6 7.12 20.51 -16.74
CA LYS A 6 8.26 20.72 -17.67
C LYS A 6 9.01 19.43 -18.00
N MET A 7 8.93 18.42 -17.15
CA MET A 7 9.53 17.10 -17.35
C MET A 7 8.56 16.11 -18.00
N GLY A 8 7.36 16.54 -18.40
CA GLY A 8 6.38 15.72 -19.11
C GLY A 8 5.37 15.00 -18.21
N PHE A 9 5.35 15.27 -16.90
CA PHE A 9 4.30 14.73 -16.03
C PHE A 9 2.95 15.43 -16.32
N GLU A 10 1.90 14.64 -16.52
CA GLU A 10 0.53 15.13 -16.52
C GLU A 10 0.00 15.12 -15.08
N VAL A 11 0.11 16.26 -14.40
CA VAL A 11 -0.35 16.44 -13.01
C VAL A 11 -1.87 16.60 -13.00
N GLU A 12 -2.56 15.76 -12.23
CA GLU A 12 -4.03 15.78 -12.13
C GLU A 12 -4.50 16.68 -10.98
N ALA A 13 -3.80 16.63 -9.84
CA ALA A 13 -4.15 17.41 -8.66
C ALA A 13 -2.92 17.71 -7.79
N SER A 14 -3.04 18.74 -6.96
CA SER A 14 -2.12 18.98 -5.86
C SER A 14 -2.87 19.66 -4.71
N HIS A 15 -2.75 19.09 -3.52
CA HIS A 15 -3.43 19.59 -2.33
C HIS A 15 -2.56 19.42 -1.07
N HIS A 16 -2.89 20.22 -0.06
CA HIS A 16 -2.39 19.97 1.30
C HIS A 16 -3.14 18.78 1.88
N GLU A 17 -2.40 17.87 2.51
CA GLU A 17 -2.94 16.64 3.09
C GLU A 17 -3.38 16.83 4.54
N THR A 18 -3.80 15.75 5.18
CA THR A 18 -4.42 15.78 6.52
C THR A 18 -3.48 16.27 7.61
N ALA A 19 -2.19 15.87 7.61
CA ALA A 19 -1.24 16.31 8.63
C ALA A 19 -0.58 17.67 8.30
N PRO A 20 -0.21 18.48 9.30
CA PRO A 20 0.51 19.73 9.08
C PRO A 20 1.81 19.53 8.29
N GLY A 21 1.98 20.26 7.17
CA GLY A 21 3.16 20.15 6.30
C GLY A 21 3.17 18.89 5.42
N GLN A 22 2.07 18.14 5.38
CA GLN A 22 1.87 17.02 4.46
C GLN A 22 1.25 17.53 3.16
N HIS A 23 1.71 17.00 2.03
CA HIS A 23 1.25 17.40 0.71
C HIS A 23 1.14 16.19 -0.22
N GLU A 24 0.20 16.26 -1.15
CA GLU A 24 -0.01 15.28 -2.20
C GLU A 24 0.04 15.97 -3.58
N ILE A 25 0.57 15.24 -4.56
CA ILE A 25 0.55 15.60 -5.97
C ILE A 25 0.19 14.32 -6.72
N ASP A 26 -1.00 14.31 -7.31
CA ASP A 26 -1.46 13.23 -8.15
C ASP A 26 -1.05 13.49 -9.59
N PHE A 27 -0.60 12.45 -10.26
CA PHE A 27 -0.28 12.48 -11.68
C PHE A 27 -0.87 11.26 -12.37
N LYS A 28 -1.13 11.41 -13.65
CA LYS A 28 -1.86 10.44 -14.46
C LYS A 28 -1.22 9.06 -14.43
N TYR A 29 -2.07 8.05 -14.48
CA TYR A 29 -1.64 6.66 -14.59
C TYR A 29 -0.82 6.43 -15.87
N ALA A 30 0.03 5.41 -15.83
CA ALA A 30 0.83 4.96 -16.96
C ALA A 30 0.95 3.44 -16.91
N ASP A 31 1.57 2.85 -17.95
CA ASP A 31 1.97 1.44 -17.91
C ASP A 31 2.93 1.20 -16.72
N VAL A 32 2.91 -0.03 -16.19
CA VAL A 32 3.51 -0.33 -14.88
C VAL A 32 4.98 0.08 -14.71
N ILE A 33 5.80 -0.09 -15.75
CA ILE A 33 7.22 0.28 -15.71
C ILE A 33 7.38 1.80 -15.69
N GLU A 34 6.68 2.50 -16.57
CA GLU A 34 6.68 3.96 -16.64
C GLU A 34 6.14 4.58 -15.34
N ALA A 35 5.08 4.01 -14.76
CA ALA A 35 4.57 4.44 -13.47
C ALA A 35 5.63 4.32 -12.36
N CYS A 36 6.43 3.24 -12.35
CA CYS A 36 7.53 3.08 -11.40
C CYS A 36 8.65 4.11 -11.61
N ASP A 37 9.02 4.36 -12.87
CA ASP A 37 10.01 5.38 -13.25
C ASP A 37 9.54 6.78 -12.84
N ASN A 38 8.25 7.07 -13.05
CA ASN A 38 7.61 8.31 -12.64
C ASN A 38 7.63 8.48 -11.12
N ILE A 39 7.33 7.43 -10.34
CA ILE A 39 7.43 7.48 -8.87
C ILE A 39 8.87 7.78 -8.40
N GLN A 40 9.87 7.14 -9.00
CA GLN A 40 11.27 7.38 -8.65
C GLN A 40 11.70 8.81 -8.99
N THR A 41 11.36 9.27 -10.19
CA THR A 41 11.65 10.62 -10.67
C THR A 41 10.93 11.67 -9.82
N PHE A 42 9.66 11.43 -9.50
CA PHE A 42 8.88 12.30 -8.63
C PHE A 42 9.55 12.51 -7.27
N LYS A 43 9.96 11.42 -6.60
CA LYS A 43 10.68 11.51 -5.30
C LYS A 43 11.96 12.34 -5.39
N LEU A 44 12.72 12.19 -6.49
CA LEU A 44 13.93 12.97 -6.74
C LEU A 44 13.61 14.45 -6.92
N VAL A 45 12.65 14.78 -7.78
CA VAL A 45 12.25 16.16 -8.09
C VAL A 45 11.73 16.85 -6.83
N VAL A 46 10.81 16.23 -6.10
CA VAL A 46 10.24 16.80 -4.86
C VAL A 46 11.33 17.13 -3.85
N LYS A 47 12.27 16.20 -3.59
CA LYS A 47 13.40 16.45 -2.67
C LYS A 47 14.32 17.58 -3.16
N THR A 48 14.59 17.61 -4.46
CA THR A 48 15.46 18.62 -5.07
C THR A 48 14.85 20.02 -4.97
N ILE A 49 13.57 20.15 -5.31
CA ILE A 49 12.87 21.43 -5.26
C ILE A 49 12.66 21.87 -3.82
N ALA A 50 12.24 20.98 -2.90
CA ALA A 50 12.13 21.32 -1.48
C ALA A 50 13.43 21.90 -0.94
N ARG A 51 14.59 21.30 -1.29
CA ARG A 51 15.91 21.80 -0.89
C ARG A 51 16.21 23.20 -1.43
N LYS A 52 15.80 23.53 -2.66
CA LYS A 52 15.94 24.89 -3.22
C LYS A 52 15.15 25.94 -2.44
N HIS A 53 14.07 25.53 -1.78
CA HIS A 53 13.26 26.38 -0.91
C HIS A 53 13.69 26.32 0.57
N GLY A 54 14.85 25.73 0.89
CA GLY A 54 15.32 25.59 2.27
C GLY A 54 14.55 24.58 3.11
N LEU A 55 13.76 23.70 2.47
CA LEU A 55 12.94 22.68 3.11
C LEU A 55 13.55 21.28 2.93
N HIS A 56 13.13 20.34 3.78
CA HIS A 56 13.48 18.93 3.67
C HIS A 56 12.22 18.07 3.42
N ALA A 57 12.00 17.67 2.18
CA ALA A 57 10.94 16.71 1.87
C ALA A 57 11.35 15.29 2.25
N THR A 58 10.45 14.57 2.91
CA THR A 58 10.61 13.16 3.28
C THR A 58 9.43 12.33 2.80
N PHE A 59 9.73 11.08 2.44
CA PHE A 59 8.75 10.06 2.08
C PHE A 59 8.71 8.95 3.14
N MET A 60 9.17 9.25 4.35
CA MET A 60 9.05 8.36 5.49
C MET A 60 7.57 8.10 5.80
N ALA A 61 7.21 6.83 6.05
CA ALA A 61 5.81 6.43 6.19
C ALA A 61 5.10 7.10 7.37
N LYS A 62 5.81 7.30 8.49
CA LYS A 62 5.30 7.92 9.72
C LYS A 62 6.41 8.72 10.41
N PRO A 63 6.70 9.96 9.98
CA PRO A 63 7.78 10.75 10.56
C PRO A 63 7.45 11.25 11.97
N LEU A 64 6.17 11.40 12.30
CA LEU A 64 5.69 11.95 13.58
C LEU A 64 4.59 11.07 14.19
N TYR A 65 4.64 10.91 15.52
CA TYR A 65 3.60 10.24 16.29
C TYR A 65 2.32 11.11 16.38
N GLY A 66 1.16 10.48 16.49
CA GLY A 66 -0.11 11.17 16.77
C GLY A 66 -0.75 11.93 15.60
N ILE A 67 -0.14 11.96 14.42
CA ILE A 67 -0.69 12.62 13.22
C ILE A 67 -0.71 11.66 12.02
N ALA A 68 -1.40 12.01 10.93
CA ALA A 68 -1.44 11.17 9.73
C ALA A 68 -0.03 10.85 9.18
N GLY A 69 0.13 9.65 8.63
CA GLY A 69 1.35 9.25 7.92
C GLY A 69 1.18 9.32 6.41
N SER A 70 2.25 9.13 5.65
CA SER A 70 2.23 9.19 4.18
C SER A 70 2.05 7.81 3.57
N GLY A 71 1.00 7.66 2.76
CA GLY A 71 0.78 6.49 1.90
C GLY A 71 1.27 6.74 0.47
N MET A 72 1.28 5.68 -0.32
CA MET A 72 1.44 5.72 -1.78
C MET A 72 0.34 4.84 -2.36
N HIS A 73 -0.88 5.33 -2.43
CA HIS A 73 -2.03 4.52 -2.84
C HIS A 73 -1.84 4.05 -4.29
N CYS A 74 -1.95 2.74 -4.50
CA CYS A 74 -1.76 2.15 -5.81
C CYS A 74 -3.11 1.91 -6.47
N ASN A 75 -3.43 2.75 -7.46
CA ASN A 75 -4.59 2.59 -8.32
C ASN A 75 -4.23 1.64 -9.47
N MET A 76 -4.93 0.51 -9.58
CA MET A 76 -4.59 -0.56 -10.52
C MET A 76 -5.79 -0.94 -11.40
N SER A 77 -5.50 -1.22 -12.67
CA SER A 77 -6.45 -1.69 -13.68
C SER A 77 -5.74 -2.57 -14.69
N LEU A 78 -6.41 -3.61 -15.20
CA LEU A 78 -5.91 -4.41 -16.32
C LEU A 78 -6.60 -4.02 -17.62
N PHE A 79 -5.84 -4.01 -18.71
CA PHE A 79 -6.35 -3.70 -20.05
C PHE A 79 -6.13 -4.88 -20.99
N LYS A 80 -7.12 -5.14 -21.84
CA LYS A 80 -7.00 -6.04 -22.99
C LYS A 80 -7.12 -5.20 -24.26
N GLY A 81 -5.98 -4.85 -24.85
CA GLY A 81 -5.95 -3.82 -25.90
C GLY A 81 -6.34 -2.47 -25.31
N LYS A 82 -7.44 -1.87 -25.80
CA LYS A 82 -7.94 -0.56 -25.33
C LYS A 82 -9.08 -0.67 -24.32
N GLU A 83 -9.55 -1.89 -24.04
CA GLU A 83 -10.66 -2.12 -23.13
C GLU A 83 -10.16 -2.37 -21.72
N ASN A 84 -10.74 -1.66 -20.75
CA ASN A 84 -10.46 -1.88 -19.34
C ASN A 84 -11.17 -3.16 -18.88
N ALA A 85 -10.40 -4.21 -18.60
CA ALA A 85 -10.89 -5.52 -18.25
C ALA A 85 -11.56 -5.57 -16.87
N PHE A 86 -11.47 -4.52 -16.05
CA PHE A 86 -12.16 -4.44 -14.76
C PHE A 86 -13.59 -3.91 -14.88
N PHE A 87 -13.93 -3.24 -15.97
CA PHE A 87 -15.27 -2.69 -16.17
C PHE A 87 -16.23 -3.73 -16.76
N ASN A 88 -17.44 -3.78 -16.21
CA ASN A 88 -18.56 -4.50 -16.82
C ASN A 88 -19.86 -3.75 -16.50
N GLU A 89 -20.55 -3.21 -17.49
CA GLU A 89 -21.77 -2.40 -17.29
C GLU A 89 -22.89 -3.16 -16.56
N GLU A 90 -23.01 -4.46 -16.82
CA GLU A 90 -24.04 -5.34 -16.23
C GLU A 90 -23.58 -6.01 -14.92
N GLY A 91 -22.32 -5.83 -14.51
CA GLY A 91 -21.77 -6.45 -13.31
C GLY A 91 -22.26 -5.78 -12.03
N ASP A 92 -22.27 -6.52 -10.91
CA ASP A 92 -22.49 -5.90 -9.60
C ASP A 92 -21.44 -4.81 -9.36
N ARG A 93 -21.90 -3.62 -8.96
CA ARG A 93 -21.09 -2.39 -8.85
C ARG A 93 -20.36 -1.98 -10.14
N GLN A 94 -20.82 -2.48 -11.28
CA GLN A 94 -20.23 -2.35 -12.61
C GLN A 94 -18.79 -2.90 -12.71
N LEU A 95 -18.50 -3.94 -11.94
CA LEU A 95 -17.21 -4.63 -11.95
C LEU A 95 -17.30 -5.96 -12.69
N SER A 96 -16.26 -6.27 -13.46
CA SER A 96 -16.14 -7.55 -14.15
C SER A 96 -15.75 -8.69 -13.21
N LYS A 97 -15.97 -9.94 -13.63
CA LYS A 97 -15.44 -11.13 -12.94
C LYS A 97 -13.92 -11.02 -12.74
N THR A 98 -13.20 -10.50 -13.73
CA THR A 98 -11.75 -10.28 -13.67
C THR A 98 -11.36 -9.31 -12.56
N ALA A 99 -12.11 -8.21 -12.36
CA ALA A 99 -11.84 -7.28 -11.27
C ALA A 99 -12.00 -7.96 -9.90
N TYR A 100 -13.08 -8.72 -9.71
CA TYR A 100 -13.33 -9.45 -8.45
C TYR A 100 -12.26 -10.50 -8.17
N GLN A 101 -11.85 -11.27 -9.19
CA GLN A 101 -10.80 -12.27 -9.03
C GLN A 101 -9.43 -11.64 -8.74
N PHE A 102 -9.10 -10.53 -9.42
CA PHE A 102 -7.87 -9.79 -9.15
C PHE A 102 -7.85 -9.26 -7.72
N MET A 103 -8.96 -8.66 -7.27
CA MET A 103 -9.14 -8.21 -5.90
C MET A 103 -9.02 -9.35 -4.89
N ALA A 104 -9.61 -10.51 -5.18
CA ALA A 104 -9.51 -11.69 -4.33
C ALA A 104 -8.06 -12.16 -4.13
N GLY A 105 -7.27 -12.17 -5.21
CA GLY A 105 -5.83 -12.47 -5.13
C GLY A 105 -5.06 -11.45 -4.29
N LEU A 106 -5.34 -10.15 -4.44
CA LEU A 106 -4.75 -9.12 -3.58
C LEU A 106 -5.09 -9.32 -2.09
N LEU A 107 -6.31 -9.76 -1.77
CA LEU A 107 -6.72 -10.01 -0.39
C LEU A 107 -6.07 -11.29 0.17
N ASP A 108 -5.98 -12.36 -0.63
CA ASP A 108 -5.36 -13.65 -0.26
C ASP A 108 -3.89 -13.47 0.12
N HIS A 109 -3.15 -12.68 -0.66
CA HIS A 109 -1.71 -12.45 -0.48
C HIS A 109 -1.37 -11.21 0.37
N ALA A 110 -2.37 -10.49 0.89
CA ALA A 110 -2.19 -9.19 1.54
C ALA A 110 -1.11 -9.18 2.62
N ARG A 111 -1.15 -10.19 3.50
CA ARG A 111 -0.20 -10.30 4.61
C ARG A 111 1.23 -10.56 4.14
N ALA A 112 1.40 -11.27 3.02
CA ALA A 112 2.71 -11.61 2.48
C ALA A 112 3.36 -10.43 1.74
N PHE A 113 2.66 -9.80 0.79
CA PHE A 113 3.22 -8.66 0.07
C PHE A 113 3.39 -7.41 0.95
N THR A 114 2.75 -7.34 2.12
CA THR A 114 2.95 -6.24 3.09
C THR A 114 4.44 -6.05 3.40
N ALA A 115 5.24 -7.12 3.47
CA ALA A 115 6.67 -6.97 3.71
C ALA A 115 7.36 -6.11 2.63
N VAL A 116 6.95 -6.25 1.37
CA VAL A 116 7.52 -5.56 0.21
C VAL A 116 6.93 -4.16 0.04
N CYS A 117 5.61 -4.03 0.24
CA CYS A 117 4.87 -2.77 0.10
C CYS A 117 5.06 -1.82 1.30
N ASN A 118 5.51 -2.35 2.43
CA ASN A 118 5.77 -1.64 3.68
C ASN A 118 7.13 -2.09 4.26
N PRO A 119 8.25 -1.78 3.59
CA PRO A 119 9.52 -2.47 3.79
C PRO A 119 10.38 -1.89 4.93
N THR A 120 9.88 -0.94 5.71
CA THR A 120 10.66 -0.36 6.82
C THR A 120 10.00 -0.64 8.16
N VAL A 121 10.79 -0.62 9.24
CA VAL A 121 10.21 -0.66 10.60
C VAL A 121 9.20 0.48 10.80
N ASN A 122 9.46 1.66 10.23
CA ASN A 122 8.61 2.83 10.35
C ASN A 122 7.26 2.70 9.62
N SER A 123 7.20 1.92 8.55
CA SER A 123 5.95 1.61 7.83
C SER A 123 4.85 1.08 8.75
N TYR A 124 5.21 0.26 9.73
CA TYR A 124 4.26 -0.34 10.67
C TYR A 124 3.80 0.63 11.77
N LYS A 125 4.45 1.79 11.90
CA LYS A 125 3.94 2.91 12.72
C LYS A 125 2.89 3.74 11.98
N ARG A 126 2.81 3.59 10.64
CA ARG A 126 1.71 4.15 9.81
C ARG A 126 0.47 3.27 9.87
N LEU A 127 0.65 1.94 9.80
CA LEU A 127 -0.43 0.94 9.83
C LEU A 127 -1.00 0.75 11.24
N VAL A 128 -1.58 1.82 11.79
CA VAL A 128 -2.30 1.82 13.07
C VAL A 128 -3.69 2.46 12.88
N PRO A 129 -4.71 2.03 13.62
CA PRO A 129 -6.07 2.60 13.49
C PRO A 129 -6.11 4.11 13.73
N GLY A 130 -7.08 4.79 13.10
CA GLY A 130 -7.41 6.20 13.40
C GLY A 130 -6.71 7.26 12.53
N PHE A 131 -5.88 6.87 11.56
CA PHE A 131 -5.15 7.81 10.68
C PHE A 131 -5.34 7.52 9.18
N GLU A 132 -6.53 7.03 8.80
CA GLU A 132 -6.91 6.65 7.42
C GLU A 132 -6.04 5.58 6.72
N ALA A 133 -5.04 5.04 7.41
CA ALA A 133 -4.22 3.93 6.95
C ALA A 133 -4.96 2.59 7.16
N PRO A 134 -4.95 1.68 6.17
CA PRO A 134 -5.59 0.39 6.32
C PRO A 134 -4.79 -0.50 7.28
N VAL A 135 -5.48 -1.17 8.19
CA VAL A 135 -4.88 -2.15 9.10
C VAL A 135 -5.55 -3.53 9.01
N TYR A 136 -6.62 -3.62 8.22
CA TYR A 136 -7.46 -4.80 8.08
C TYR A 136 -7.58 -5.20 6.61
N VAL A 137 -7.46 -6.50 6.33
CA VAL A 137 -7.64 -7.11 5.01
C VAL A 137 -9.13 -7.18 4.71
N ALA A 138 -9.62 -6.15 4.02
CA ALA A 138 -11.01 -6.01 3.60
C ALA A 138 -11.09 -5.11 2.37
N TRP A 139 -12.24 -5.09 1.71
CA TRP A 139 -12.53 -4.17 0.61
C TRP A 139 -13.90 -3.51 0.75
N SER A 140 -14.06 -2.32 0.15
CA SER A 140 -15.35 -1.62 0.07
C SER A 140 -15.39 -0.70 -1.15
N GLY A 141 -16.60 -0.45 -1.66
CA GLY A 141 -16.84 0.63 -2.63
C GLY A 141 -17.17 1.99 -2.00
N HIS A 142 -17.47 2.04 -0.70
CA HIS A 142 -18.03 3.23 -0.05
C HIS A 142 -17.20 3.74 1.13
N ASN A 143 -16.30 2.91 1.68
CA ASN A 143 -15.54 3.21 2.88
C ASN A 143 -14.04 3.47 2.57
N ARG A 144 -13.40 4.32 3.38
CA ARG A 144 -11.97 4.64 3.35
C ARG A 144 -11.13 3.86 4.36
N SER A 145 -11.73 3.13 5.31
CA SER A 145 -10.99 2.27 6.24
C SER A 145 -10.41 0.95 5.68
N PRO A 146 -10.90 0.35 4.57
CA PRO A 146 -10.41 -0.95 4.13
C PRO A 146 -9.08 -0.87 3.39
N LEU A 147 -8.45 -2.04 3.23
CA LEU A 147 -7.22 -2.22 2.45
C LEU A 147 -7.41 -1.83 0.98
N ILE A 148 -8.49 -2.32 0.36
CA ILE A 148 -8.84 -2.04 -1.04
C ILE A 148 -10.10 -1.20 -1.08
N ARG A 149 -10.03 -0.07 -1.78
CA ARG A 149 -11.19 0.74 -2.12
C ARG A 149 -11.49 0.63 -3.60
N ILE A 150 -12.77 0.65 -3.97
CA ILE A 150 -13.20 0.80 -5.37
C ILE A 150 -13.68 2.24 -5.55
N PRO A 151 -12.93 3.13 -6.23
CA PRO A 151 -13.38 4.48 -6.55
C PRO A 151 -14.69 4.47 -7.35
N GLU A 152 -15.47 5.53 -7.30
CA GLU A 152 -16.77 5.63 -8.00
C GLU A 152 -16.64 5.72 -9.53
N ALA A 153 -15.52 6.20 -10.04
CA ALA A 153 -15.30 6.32 -11.48
C ALA A 153 -15.39 4.96 -12.20
N ARG A 154 -15.95 4.96 -13.41
CA ARG A 154 -16.24 3.75 -14.21
C ARG A 154 -15.73 3.86 -15.65
N GLY A 155 -16.05 2.88 -16.49
CA GLY A 155 -15.55 2.78 -17.86
C GLY A 155 -14.04 2.55 -17.87
N LEU A 156 -13.31 3.36 -18.65
CA LEU A 156 -11.84 3.30 -18.71
C LEU A 156 -11.17 3.62 -17.36
N SER A 157 -11.87 4.31 -16.45
CA SER A 157 -11.34 4.69 -15.13
C SER A 157 -11.61 3.65 -14.04
N THR A 158 -12.24 2.51 -14.37
CA THR A 158 -12.55 1.44 -13.40
C THR A 158 -11.26 0.84 -12.86
N ARG A 159 -11.08 0.85 -11.54
CA ARG A 159 -9.81 0.49 -10.89
C ARG A 159 -10.00 0.03 -9.45
N LEU A 160 -8.98 -0.61 -8.91
CA LEU A 160 -8.84 -0.97 -7.51
C LEU A 160 -7.77 -0.08 -6.86
N GLU A 161 -8.11 0.58 -5.76
CA GLU A 161 -7.19 1.43 -4.97
C GLU A 161 -6.67 0.62 -3.78
N LEU A 162 -5.42 0.16 -3.84
CA LEU A 162 -4.74 -0.46 -2.70
C LEU A 162 -4.03 0.60 -1.85
N ARG A 163 -4.48 0.77 -0.61
CA ARG A 163 -4.09 1.90 0.26
C ARG A 163 -2.93 1.60 1.21
N SER A 164 -2.51 0.34 1.32
CA SER A 164 -1.49 -0.08 2.29
C SER A 164 -0.09 0.32 1.90
N VAL A 165 0.22 0.38 0.60
CA VAL A 165 1.55 0.72 0.11
C VAL A 165 1.95 2.10 0.61
N ASP A 166 3.20 2.24 1.04
CA ASP A 166 3.78 3.50 1.47
C ASP A 166 4.97 3.88 0.58
N PRO A 167 5.39 5.16 0.56
CA PRO A 167 6.37 5.63 -0.43
C PRO A 167 7.82 5.23 -0.08
N THR A 168 8.03 4.46 0.98
CA THR A 168 9.31 3.79 1.28
C THR A 168 9.48 2.49 0.48
N ALA A 169 8.40 1.96 -0.11
CA ALA A 169 8.43 0.83 -1.01
C ALA A 169 9.33 1.08 -2.22
N ASN A 170 10.03 0.03 -2.66
CA ASN A 170 10.60 0.02 -4.01
C ASN A 170 9.44 -0.17 -5.00
N PRO A 171 9.14 0.81 -5.87
CA PRO A 171 7.94 0.76 -6.70
C PRO A 171 7.93 -0.43 -7.65
N TYR A 172 9.08 -0.82 -8.21
CA TYR A 172 9.17 -1.97 -9.11
C TYR A 172 8.83 -3.28 -8.39
N LEU A 173 9.39 -3.49 -7.18
CA LEU A 173 9.12 -4.70 -6.40
C LEU A 173 7.67 -4.71 -5.90
N ALA A 174 7.14 -3.56 -5.48
CA ALA A 174 5.75 -3.43 -5.06
C ALA A 174 4.82 -3.79 -6.22
N MET A 175 5.01 -3.20 -7.41
CA MET A 175 4.15 -3.50 -8.55
C MET A 175 4.27 -4.96 -9.01
N ALA A 176 5.46 -5.56 -8.94
CA ALA A 176 5.65 -6.97 -9.29
C ALA A 176 4.83 -7.90 -8.39
N VAL A 177 4.90 -7.74 -7.06
CA VAL A 177 4.16 -8.60 -6.13
C VAL A 177 2.65 -8.34 -6.19
N LEU A 178 2.22 -7.09 -6.41
CA LEU A 178 0.79 -6.76 -6.52
C LEU A 178 0.18 -7.30 -7.81
N LEU A 179 0.90 -7.19 -8.93
CA LEU A 179 0.47 -7.76 -10.20
C LEU A 179 0.36 -9.28 -10.09
N GLU A 180 1.40 -9.96 -9.57
CA GLU A 180 1.36 -11.42 -9.43
C GLU A 180 0.26 -11.88 -8.46
N ALA A 181 0.04 -11.18 -7.34
CA ALA A 181 -1.04 -11.48 -6.41
C ALA A 181 -2.41 -11.41 -7.11
N GLY A 182 -2.66 -10.35 -7.88
CA GLY A 182 -3.92 -10.21 -8.62
C GLY A 182 -4.06 -11.23 -9.76
N LEU A 183 -2.98 -11.54 -10.48
CA LEU A 183 -2.98 -12.58 -11.52
C LEU A 183 -3.19 -13.99 -10.93
N ASP A 184 -2.67 -14.28 -9.74
CA ASP A 184 -2.94 -15.53 -9.03
C ASP A 184 -4.42 -15.70 -8.72
N GLY A 185 -5.06 -14.63 -8.23
CA GLY A 185 -6.51 -14.61 -8.01
C GLY A 185 -7.32 -14.90 -9.27
N ILE A 186 -6.90 -14.37 -10.43
CA ILE A 186 -7.51 -14.69 -11.74
C ILE A 186 -7.28 -16.16 -12.11
N ARG A 187 -6.04 -16.67 -12.01
CA ARG A 187 -5.69 -18.05 -12.39
C ARG A 187 -6.41 -19.10 -11.54
N ARG A 188 -6.55 -18.85 -10.24
CA ARG A 188 -7.26 -19.73 -9.28
C ARG A 188 -8.76 -19.47 -9.22
N GLU A 189 -9.25 -18.54 -10.02
CA GLU A 189 -10.64 -18.09 -10.03
C GLU A 189 -11.20 -17.73 -8.65
N LEU A 190 -10.43 -17.03 -7.83
CA LEU A 190 -10.80 -16.72 -6.46
C LEU A 190 -12.01 -15.79 -6.38
N THR A 191 -12.85 -16.04 -5.39
CA THR A 191 -13.95 -15.16 -5.01
C THR A 191 -13.54 -14.35 -3.80
N PRO A 192 -13.61 -13.00 -3.85
CA PRO A 192 -13.28 -12.20 -2.67
C PRO A 192 -14.37 -12.39 -1.60
N PRO A 193 -14.03 -12.20 -0.31
CA PRO A 193 -15.04 -12.15 0.74
C PRO A 193 -16.06 -11.03 0.47
N PRO A 194 -17.24 -11.03 1.12
CA PRO A 194 -18.20 -9.94 0.99
C PRO A 194 -17.58 -8.56 1.31
N ALA A 195 -18.08 -7.51 0.64
CA ALA A 195 -17.66 -6.14 0.91
C ALA A 195 -17.96 -5.73 2.35
N VAL A 196 -17.07 -4.95 2.95
CA VAL A 196 -17.23 -4.43 4.32
C VAL A 196 -17.59 -2.95 4.27
N ASP A 197 -18.88 -2.65 4.14
CA ASP A 197 -19.43 -1.30 4.00
C ASP A 197 -19.75 -0.63 5.36
N ARG A 198 -18.96 -0.95 6.40
CA ARG A 198 -19.00 -0.29 7.71
C ARG A 198 -17.61 0.07 8.19
N ASN A 199 -17.51 1.06 9.09
CA ASN A 199 -16.22 1.47 9.65
C ASN A 199 -15.59 0.31 10.45
N ILE A 200 -14.50 -0.26 9.94
CA ILE A 200 -13.85 -1.43 10.54
C ILE A 200 -13.17 -1.08 11.87
N TYR A 201 -12.77 0.19 12.06
CA TYR A 201 -12.09 0.64 13.27
C TYR A 201 -12.97 0.61 14.53
N VAL A 202 -14.29 0.56 14.37
CA VAL A 202 -15.23 0.49 15.51
C VAL A 202 -15.79 -0.92 15.74
N MET A 203 -15.40 -1.89 14.89
CA MET A 203 -15.80 -3.28 15.06
C MET A 203 -15.08 -3.91 16.26
N THR A 204 -15.74 -4.82 16.97
CA THR A 204 -15.05 -5.68 17.96
C THR A 204 -14.19 -6.72 17.25
N GLU A 205 -13.35 -7.44 18.00
CA GLU A 205 -12.57 -8.55 17.45
C GLU A 205 -13.47 -9.68 16.97
N GLU A 206 -14.51 -10.04 17.75
CA GLU A 206 -15.45 -11.09 17.36
C GLU A 206 -16.23 -10.72 16.09
N GLU A 207 -16.61 -9.44 15.95
CA GLU A 207 -17.27 -8.93 14.76
C GLU A 207 -16.36 -8.97 13.51
N ARG A 208 -15.05 -8.76 13.67
CA ARG A 208 -14.07 -8.89 12.59
C ARG A 208 -13.88 -10.35 12.19
N GLU A 209 -13.73 -11.25 13.16
CA GLU A 209 -13.62 -12.69 12.91
C GLU A 209 -14.84 -13.24 12.19
N ALA A 210 -16.05 -12.88 12.64
CA ALA A 210 -17.30 -13.30 12.00
C ALA A 210 -17.42 -12.79 10.55
N ALA A 211 -16.81 -11.65 10.24
CA ALA A 211 -16.75 -11.08 8.90
C ALA A 211 -15.52 -11.55 8.08
N GLN A 212 -14.73 -12.50 8.60
CA GLN A 212 -13.50 -13.00 7.99
C GLN A 212 -12.47 -11.90 7.69
N ILE A 213 -12.42 -10.89 8.55
CA ILE A 213 -11.50 -9.76 8.46
C ILE A 213 -10.26 -10.09 9.28
N TYR A 214 -9.11 -10.14 8.60
CA TYR A 214 -7.81 -10.39 9.23
C TYR A 214 -6.99 -9.11 9.30
N ASP A 215 -6.16 -8.98 10.32
CA ASP A 215 -5.25 -7.84 10.43
C ASP A 215 -4.14 -7.92 9.38
N LEU A 216 -3.55 -6.79 9.03
CA LEU A 216 -2.22 -6.76 8.42
C LEU A 216 -1.15 -7.09 9.47
N PRO A 217 0.05 -7.55 9.08
CA PRO A 217 1.14 -7.71 10.02
C PRO A 217 1.45 -6.39 10.74
N SER A 218 1.54 -6.44 12.07
CA SER A 218 1.82 -5.26 12.92
C SER A 218 3.30 -4.88 13.00
N THR A 219 4.20 -5.69 12.44
CA THR A 219 5.65 -5.43 12.41
C THR A 219 6.27 -6.00 11.14
N ILE A 220 7.41 -5.43 10.70
CA ILE A 220 8.19 -5.98 9.59
C ILE A 220 8.62 -7.43 9.85
N HIS A 221 8.87 -7.80 11.11
CA HIS A 221 9.19 -9.17 11.48
C HIS A 221 8.06 -10.15 11.18
N ASN A 222 6.81 -9.78 11.50
CA ASN A 222 5.64 -10.59 11.21
C ASN A 222 5.32 -10.59 9.71
N ALA A 223 5.54 -9.49 9.00
CA ALA A 223 5.37 -9.43 7.56
C ALA A 223 6.36 -10.33 6.81
N ILE A 224 7.65 -10.34 7.20
CA ILE A 224 8.65 -11.26 6.66
C ILE A 224 8.23 -12.72 6.92
N LYS A 225 7.72 -13.03 8.12
CA LYS A 225 7.21 -14.39 8.41
C LYS A 225 6.04 -14.78 7.51
N ALA A 226 5.17 -13.85 7.16
CA ALA A 226 4.07 -14.09 6.21
C ALA A 226 4.62 -14.29 4.79
N LEU A 227 5.51 -13.41 4.31
CA LEU A 227 6.17 -13.52 3.00
C LEU A 227 6.85 -14.88 2.80
N ARG A 228 7.58 -15.37 3.81
CA ARG A 228 8.29 -16.66 3.76
C ARG A 228 7.38 -17.88 3.60
N LYS A 229 6.08 -17.73 3.85
CA LYS A 229 5.08 -18.81 3.74
C LYS A 229 4.30 -18.76 2.43
N ASP A 230 4.56 -17.76 1.60
CA ASP A 230 3.79 -17.48 0.40
C ASP A 230 4.65 -17.74 -0.85
N PRO A 231 4.53 -18.92 -1.49
CA PRO A 231 5.35 -19.28 -2.65
C PRO A 231 5.08 -18.35 -3.84
N VAL A 232 3.85 -17.86 -4.02
CA VAL A 232 3.49 -16.96 -5.13
C VAL A 232 4.25 -15.64 -4.99
N MET A 233 4.32 -15.08 -3.77
CA MET A 233 5.07 -13.84 -3.52
C MET A 233 6.58 -14.03 -3.60
N ILE A 234 7.09 -15.21 -3.20
CA ILE A 234 8.52 -15.55 -3.35
C ILE A 234 8.89 -15.63 -4.83
N ASP A 235 8.05 -16.29 -5.64
CA ASP A 235 8.28 -16.46 -7.07
C ASP A 235 8.16 -15.12 -7.82
N ALA A 236 7.22 -14.24 -7.42
CA ALA A 236 7.08 -12.89 -7.96
C ALA A 236 8.36 -12.05 -7.84
N LEU A 237 9.12 -12.23 -6.75
CA LEU A 237 10.41 -11.57 -6.54
C LEU A 237 11.56 -12.29 -7.25
N GLY A 238 11.46 -13.62 -7.39
CA GLY A 238 12.54 -14.48 -7.80
C GLY A 238 13.59 -14.70 -6.69
N GLN A 239 14.28 -15.84 -6.76
CA GLN A 239 15.13 -16.34 -5.66
C GLN A 239 16.24 -15.35 -5.24
N HIS A 240 16.89 -14.70 -6.21
CA HIS A 240 17.97 -13.76 -5.92
C HIS A 240 17.47 -12.52 -5.14
N ILE A 241 16.39 -11.87 -5.61
CA ILE A 241 15.85 -10.67 -4.95
C ILE A 241 15.25 -11.04 -3.61
N TYR A 242 14.45 -12.11 -3.55
CA TYR A 242 13.83 -12.58 -2.31
C TYR A 242 14.89 -12.89 -1.23
N GLY A 243 15.94 -13.63 -1.57
CA GLY A 243 17.01 -13.99 -0.63
C GLY A 243 17.65 -12.76 0.01
N ASN A 244 18.11 -11.83 -0.83
CA ASN A 244 18.73 -10.57 -0.38
C ASN A 244 17.76 -9.67 0.38
N PHE A 245 16.51 -9.56 -0.08
CA PHE A 245 15.47 -8.76 0.57
C PHE A 245 15.18 -9.27 1.98
N ASN A 246 14.94 -10.58 2.13
CA ASN A 246 14.66 -11.21 3.41
C ASN A 246 15.84 -11.05 4.39
N GLU A 247 17.08 -11.21 3.92
CA GLU A 247 18.27 -10.98 4.75
C GLU A 247 18.36 -9.52 5.22
N ALA A 248 18.32 -8.56 4.28
CA ALA A 248 18.44 -7.14 4.59
C ALA A 248 17.37 -6.68 5.61
N LYS A 249 16.12 -7.11 5.43
CA LYS A 249 15.01 -6.73 6.32
C LYS A 249 15.12 -7.40 7.70
N ARG A 250 15.66 -8.62 7.78
CA ARG A 250 15.97 -9.27 9.06
C ARG A 250 17.09 -8.57 9.81
N MET A 251 18.12 -8.09 9.11
CA MET A 251 19.21 -7.29 9.70
C MET A 251 18.69 -5.95 10.22
N GLU A 252 17.88 -5.24 9.43
CA GLU A 252 17.23 -3.98 9.83
C GLU A 252 16.38 -4.18 11.10
N TRP A 253 15.55 -5.22 11.14
CA TRP A 253 14.76 -5.55 12.32
C TRP A 253 15.64 -5.89 13.53
N ALA A 254 16.72 -6.66 13.33
CA ALA A 254 17.65 -7.03 14.39
C ALA A 254 18.32 -5.80 15.02
N ALA A 255 18.72 -4.82 14.21
CA ALA A 255 19.26 -3.56 14.70
C ALA A 255 18.21 -2.74 15.48
N TYR A 256 17.00 -2.61 14.94
CA TYR A 256 15.91 -1.89 15.62
C TYR A 256 15.59 -2.48 16.99
N ARG A 257 15.41 -3.81 17.08
CA ARG A 257 15.03 -4.46 18.35
C ARG A 257 16.11 -4.46 19.44
N GLN A 258 17.35 -4.11 19.09
CA GLN A 258 18.46 -3.95 20.04
C GLN A 258 18.60 -2.49 20.50
N THR A 259 17.87 -1.57 19.89
CA THR A 259 17.88 -0.16 20.26
C THR A 259 17.00 0.04 21.49
N VAL A 260 17.54 0.63 22.55
CA VAL A 260 16.77 1.10 23.72
C VAL A 260 16.32 2.52 23.44
N SER A 261 15.01 2.68 23.21
CA SER A 261 14.39 3.97 22.90
C SER A 261 14.27 4.87 24.13
N GLU A 262 14.07 6.16 23.89
CA GLU A 262 13.76 7.11 24.96
C GLU A 262 12.46 6.74 25.69
N TRP A 263 11.43 6.33 24.95
CA TRP A 263 10.16 5.87 25.51
C TRP A 263 10.35 4.75 26.54
N GLU A 264 11.20 3.75 26.28
CA GLU A 264 11.47 2.67 27.25
C GLU A 264 12.06 3.21 28.55
N ARG A 265 12.98 4.19 28.48
CA ARG A 265 13.56 4.80 29.67
C ARG A 265 12.52 5.62 30.44
N GLU A 266 11.71 6.41 29.74
CA GLU A 266 10.64 7.20 30.35
C GLU A 266 9.59 6.33 31.06
N GLN A 267 9.26 5.15 30.52
CA GLN A 267 8.27 4.25 31.12
C GLN A 267 8.83 3.39 32.26
N TYR A 268 10.08 2.94 32.15
CA TYR A 268 10.58 1.85 32.98
C TYR A 268 11.71 2.24 33.94
N LEU A 269 12.49 3.30 33.67
CA LEU A 269 13.72 3.59 34.42
C LEU A 269 13.47 4.00 35.87
N GLU A 270 12.37 4.71 36.16
CA GLU A 270 11.99 5.09 37.53
C GLU A 270 10.98 4.10 38.15
N LEU A 271 10.27 3.33 37.31
CA LEU A 271 9.26 2.37 37.76
C LEU A 271 9.87 1.09 38.36
N TYR A 272 11.06 0.70 37.88
CA TYR A 272 11.80 -0.50 38.29
C TYR A 272 13.23 -0.17 38.70
#